data_AF-A0A183PV96-F1
#
_entry.id   AF-A0A183PV96-F1
#
_cell.length_a   1.000
_cell.length_b   1.000
_cell.length_c   1.000
_cell.angle_alpha   90.00
_cell.angle_beta   90.00
_cell.angle_gamma   90.00
#
_symmetry.space_group_name_H-M   'P 1'
#
loop_
_entity.id
_entity.type
_entity.pdbx_description
1 polymer ?
#
loop_
_entity_poly.entity_id
_entity_poly.type
_entity_poly.pdbx_seq_one_letter_code
_entity_poly.pdbx_strand_id
1 'polypeptide(L)'
;MLALGEMLLYSAHKEENAPQAQGVVPMLSKEASNVRTGWKSNGSRIIKVSFITKKVEITMGVIQCYAPTNKSNKNDKDQFYKRLQSTLKKRPGDDLTNLIDRNAKTGMDNI
;
A
#
# COMPACT_ATOMS: atom_id res chain seq x y z
N MET A 1 18.14 -6.07 -11.89
CA MET A 1 17.40 -6.02 -13.17
C MET A 1 16.07 -6.73 -12.91
N LEU A 2 14.92 -6.06 -13.04
CA LEU A 2 13.63 -6.75 -12.96
C LEU A 2 13.50 -7.68 -14.16
N ALA A 3 12.96 -8.89 -13.99
CA ALA A 3 12.70 -9.79 -15.11
C ALA A 3 11.58 -9.24 -16.00
N LEU A 4 11.56 -9.63 -17.28
CA LEU A 4 10.54 -9.21 -18.25
C LEU A 4 9.12 -9.57 -17.75
N GLY A 5 8.41 -8.56 -17.21
CA GLY A 5 7.05 -8.68 -16.69
C GLY A 5 6.89 -8.41 -15.20
N GLU A 6 7.97 -8.36 -14.42
CA GLU A 6 7.92 -7.90 -13.04
C GLU A 6 7.80 -6.37 -12.98
N MET A 7 7.07 -5.86 -11.98
CA MET A 7 6.78 -4.43 -11.88
C MET A 7 6.90 -3.94 -10.45
N LEU A 8 7.56 -2.79 -10.28
CA LEU A 8 7.60 -2.04 -9.03
C LEU A 8 6.63 -0.86 -9.09
N LEU A 9 5.87 -0.65 -8.02
CA LEU A 9 5.02 0.53 -7.86
C LEU A 9 5.56 1.38 -6.74
N TYR A 10 5.60 2.69 -6.93
CA TYR A 10 6.25 3.59 -5.98
C TYR A 10 5.21 4.53 -5.38
N SER A 11 5.12 4.57 -4.04
CA SER A 11 4.51 5.70 -3.34
C SER A 11 5.55 6.78 -3.10
N ALA A 12 5.75 7.67 -4.06
CA ALA A 12 6.66 8.80 -3.93
C ALA A 12 5.93 10.08 -3.47
N HIS A 13 6.68 11.00 -2.87
CA HIS A 13 6.27 12.39 -2.75
C HIS A 13 6.25 13.01 -4.16
N LYS A 14 5.37 13.99 -4.43
CA LYS A 14 5.34 14.69 -5.72
C LYS A 14 6.61 15.49 -6.04
N GLU A 15 7.51 15.67 -5.07
CA GLU A 15 8.75 16.43 -5.22
C GLU A 15 9.88 15.49 -5.66
N GLU A 16 10.50 15.83 -6.79
CA GLU A 16 11.57 15.08 -7.47
C GLU A 16 12.81 14.82 -6.60
N ASN A 17 12.99 15.58 -5.51
CA ASN A 17 14.17 15.56 -4.64
C ASN A 17 13.89 15.19 -3.18
N ALA A 18 12.67 14.74 -2.85
CA ALA A 18 12.38 14.32 -1.48
C ALA A 18 13.19 13.06 -1.10
N PRO A 19 13.70 12.93 0.13
CA PRO A 19 14.43 11.73 0.55
C PRO A 19 13.59 10.47 0.27
N GLN A 20 14.10 9.58 -0.59
CA GLN A 20 13.46 8.30 -0.95
C GLN A 20 13.25 7.36 0.26
N ALA A 21 13.73 7.74 1.45
CA ALA A 21 13.70 6.97 2.68
C ALA A 21 12.30 6.67 3.25
N GLN A 22 11.22 7.21 2.67
CA GLN A 22 9.86 7.07 3.22
C GLN A 22 8.85 6.40 2.28
N GLY A 23 9.28 5.97 1.09
CA GLY A 23 8.42 5.32 0.11
C GLY A 23 8.06 3.88 0.48
N VAL A 24 6.92 3.40 0.00
CA VAL A 24 6.54 1.98 0.00
C VAL A 24 6.59 1.49 -1.44
N VAL A 25 7.20 0.33 -1.65
CA VAL A 25 7.39 -0.26 -2.96
C VAL A 25 6.91 -1.71 -2.97
N PRO A 26 5.66 -1.99 -3.39
CA PRO A 26 5.25 -3.34 -3.71
C PRO A 26 5.90 -3.77 -5.04
N MET A 27 6.43 -5.00 -5.02
CA MET A 27 6.91 -5.70 -6.20
C MET A 27 5.84 -6.71 -6.62
N LEU A 28 5.50 -6.73 -7.90
CA LEU A 28 4.53 -7.65 -8.48
C LEU A 28 5.23 -8.61 -9.43
N SER A 29 4.88 -9.90 -9.34
CA SER A 29 5.26 -10.87 -10.36
C SER A 29 4.61 -10.54 -11.70
N LYS A 30 5.03 -11.21 -12.77
CA LYS A 30 4.41 -11.09 -14.09
C LYS A 30 2.92 -11.41 -14.07
N GLU A 31 2.55 -12.49 -13.40
CA GLU A 31 1.17 -12.96 -13.28
C GLU A 31 0.32 -11.93 -12.53
N ALA A 32 0.83 -11.43 -11.39
CA ALA A 32 0.14 -10.41 -10.60
C ALA A 32 0.01 -9.08 -11.37
N SER A 33 1.03 -8.71 -12.14
CA SER A 33 1.02 -7.49 -12.97
C SER A 33 -0.03 -7.57 -14.07
N ASN A 34 -0.22 -8.74 -14.68
CA ASN A 34 -1.20 -8.96 -15.75
C ASN A 34 -2.66 -8.93 -15.27
N VAL A 35 -2.92 -9.24 -14.00
CA VAL A 35 -4.27 -9.24 -13.41
C VAL A 35 -4.55 -8.01 -12.53
N ARG A 36 -3.59 -7.08 -12.43
CA ARG A 36 -3.75 -5.82 -11.71
C ARG A 36 -4.69 -4.89 -12.48
N THR A 37 -5.75 -4.44 -11.83
CA THR A 37 -6.72 -3.49 -12.42
C THR A 37 -6.35 -2.03 -12.18
N GLY A 38 -5.56 -1.74 -11.15
CA GLY A 38 -5.10 -0.40 -10.88
C GLY A 38 -4.26 -0.30 -9.62
N TRP A 39 -3.67 0.86 -9.42
CA TRP A 39 -2.98 1.20 -8.18
C TRP A 39 -3.11 2.70 -7.91
N LYS A 40 -3.00 3.08 -6.63
CA LYS A 40 -3.00 4.47 -6.20
C LYS A 40 -2.14 4.63 -4.96
N SER A 41 -1.26 5.63 -4.96
CA SER A 41 -0.58 6.10 -3.76
C SER A 41 -1.41 7.18 -3.04
N ASN A 42 -1.29 7.24 -1.72
CA ASN A 42 -1.91 8.28 -0.90
C ASN A 42 -0.89 8.84 0.10
N GLY A 43 -0.05 9.74 -0.41
CA GLY A 43 1.20 10.15 0.24
C GLY A 43 2.33 9.13 0.00
N SER A 44 3.47 9.36 0.64
CA SER A 44 4.67 8.52 0.47
C SER A 44 4.57 7.16 1.14
N ARG A 45 3.74 7.01 2.18
CA ARG A 45 3.75 5.81 3.06
C ARG A 45 2.59 4.85 2.85
N ILE A 46 1.73 5.08 1.86
CA ILE A 46 0.53 4.27 1.62
C ILE A 46 0.36 4.06 0.12
N ILE A 47 0.22 2.80 -0.29
CA ILE A 47 -0.13 2.42 -1.66
C ILE A 47 -1.19 1.33 -1.64
N LYS A 48 -2.25 1.50 -2.45
CA LYS A 48 -3.25 0.46 -2.72
C LYS A 48 -3.03 -0.08 -4.12
N VAL A 49 -3.03 -1.39 -4.25
CA VAL A 49 -2.98 -2.12 -5.53
C VAL A 49 -4.22 -2.99 -5.60
N SER A 50 -4.94 -2.96 -6.72
CA SER A 50 -6.15 -3.76 -6.94
C SER A 50 -5.90 -4.83 -8.00
N PHE A 51 -6.47 -6.01 -7.79
CA PHE A 51 -6.39 -7.17 -8.69
C PHE A 51 -7.78 -7.76 -8.87
N ILE A 52 -8.03 -8.38 -10.02
CA ILE A 52 -9.19 -9.26 -10.20
C ILE A 52 -8.72 -10.71 -10.12
N THR A 53 -9.41 -11.52 -9.31
CA THR A 53 -9.14 -12.95 -9.23
C THR A 53 -9.91 -13.70 -10.32
N LYS A 54 -9.24 -14.60 -11.04
CA LYS A 54 -9.83 -15.30 -12.20
C LYS A 54 -10.97 -16.26 -11.86
N LYS A 55 -11.07 -16.73 -10.61
CA LYS A 55 -11.97 -17.85 -10.24
C LYS A 55 -13.40 -17.40 -9.90
N VAL A 56 -13.56 -16.17 -9.42
CA VAL A 56 -14.84 -15.62 -8.92
C VAL A 56 -15.01 -14.13 -9.26
N GLU A 57 -14.15 -13.58 -10.12
CA GLU A 57 -14.08 -12.15 -10.48
C GLU A 57 -14.03 -11.18 -9.29
N ILE A 58 -13.67 -11.69 -8.10
CA ILE A 58 -13.54 -10.90 -6.89
C ILE A 58 -12.41 -9.89 -7.08
N THR A 59 -12.69 -8.62 -6.81
CA THR A 59 -11.68 -7.58 -6.75
C THR A 59 -11.00 -7.60 -5.38
N MET A 60 -9.71 -7.86 -5.39
CA MET A 60 -8.84 -7.86 -4.21
C MET A 60 -8.02 -6.58 -4.17
N GLY A 61 -8.21 -5.76 -3.15
CA GLY A 61 -7.31 -4.67 -2.80
C GLY A 61 -6.22 -5.12 -1.83
N VAL A 62 -4.98 -4.75 -2.11
CA VAL A 62 -3.86 -4.84 -1.16
C VAL A 62 -3.38 -3.43 -0.86
N ILE A 63 -3.51 -3.01 0.39
CA ILE A 63 -2.94 -1.76 0.88
C ILE A 63 -1.65 -2.12 1.59
N GLN A 64 -0.54 -1.60 1.09
CA GLN A 64 0.74 -1.67 1.79
C GLN A 64 1.07 -0.30 2.37
N CYS A 65 1.46 -0.28 3.63
CA CYS A 65 1.84 0.95 4.29
C CYS A 65 3.05 0.79 5.22
N TYR A 66 3.60 1.93 5.61
CA TYR A 66 4.60 2.05 6.65
C TYR A 66 4.07 3.01 7.72
N ALA A 67 3.49 2.46 8.80
CA ALA A 67 2.90 3.28 9.86
C ALA A 67 3.93 4.23 10.49
N PRO A 68 3.54 5.42 10.97
CA PRO A 68 4.43 6.28 11.74
C PRO A 68 4.96 5.57 12.98
N THR A 69 6.20 5.87 13.40
CA THR A 69 6.78 5.24 14.59
C THR A 69 6.23 5.91 15.86
N ASN A 70 6.46 5.29 17.02
CA ASN A 70 6.06 5.87 18.31
C ASN A 70 6.67 7.27 18.52
N LYS A 71 7.87 7.52 17.96
CA LYS A 71 8.60 8.80 18.02
C LYS A 71 8.03 9.87 17.09
N SER A 72 7.17 9.52 16.13
CA SER A 72 6.53 10.49 15.24
C SER A 72 5.58 11.41 16.02
N ASN A 73 5.53 12.69 15.61
CA ASN A 73 4.64 13.67 16.24
C ASN A 73 3.15 13.34 15.98
N LYS A 74 2.26 13.96 16.76
CA LYS A 74 0.82 13.71 16.68
C LYS A 74 0.23 14.09 15.32
N ASN A 75 0.65 15.21 14.75
CA ASN A 75 0.12 15.70 13.48
C ASN A 75 0.41 14.73 12.32
N ASP A 76 1.64 14.19 12.26
CA ASP A 76 2.04 13.21 11.25
C ASP A 76 1.26 11.90 11.40
N LYS A 77 1.04 11.46 12.65
CA LYS A 77 0.19 10.30 12.96
C LYS A 77 -1.24 10.53 12.49
N ASP A 78 -1.84 11.65 12.88
CA ASP A 78 -3.22 12.00 12.52
C ASP A 78 -3.39 12.11 11.00
N GLN A 79 -2.45 12.75 10.30
CA GLN A 79 -2.47 12.86 8.85
C GLN A 79 -2.35 11.48 8.18
N PHE A 80 -1.46 10.62 8.67
CA PHE A 80 -1.32 9.26 8.17
C PHE A 80 -2.60 8.46 8.34
N TYR A 81 -3.20 8.43 9.54
CA TYR A 81 -4.40 7.63 9.80
C TYR A 81 -5.62 8.17 9.04
N LYS A 82 -5.74 9.49 8.84
CA LYS A 82 -6.76 10.06 7.94
C LYS A 82 -6.59 9.57 6.49
N ARG A 83 -5.36 9.57 5.98
CA ARG A 83 -5.05 9.04 4.64
C ARG A 83 -5.32 7.54 4.55
N LEU A 84 -4.95 6.76 5.56
CA LEU A 84 -5.20 5.33 5.62
C LEU A 84 -6.71 5.02 5.60
N GLN A 85 -7.49 5.69 6.45
CA GLN A 85 -8.95 5.57 6.47
C GLN A 85 -9.56 5.91 5.11
N SER A 86 -9.10 6.99 4.46
CA SER A 86 -9.57 7.35 3.11
C SER A 86 -9.22 6.30 2.03
N THR A 87 -8.12 5.57 2.21
CA THR A 87 -7.68 4.50 1.31
C THR A 87 -8.44 3.19 1.56
N LEU A 88 -8.85 2.95 2.81
CA LEU A 88 -9.65 1.79 3.24
C LEU A 88 -11.12 1.89 2.83
N LYS A 89 -11.65 3.10 2.61
CA LYS A 89 -13.02 3.28 2.11
C LYS A 89 -13.21 2.43 0.84
N LYS A 90 -14.11 1.46 0.92
CA LYS A 90 -14.46 0.58 -0.19
C LYS A 90 -15.02 1.40 -1.35
N ARG A 91 -14.57 1.11 -2.57
CA ARG A 91 -15.26 1.54 -3.79
C ARG A 91 -16.35 0.53 -4.14
N PRO A 92 -17.38 0.92 -4.92
CA PRO A 92 -18.25 -0.06 -5.57
C PRO A 92 -17.40 -1.08 -6.34
N GLY A 93 -17.58 -2.36 -6.05
CA GLY A 93 -16.78 -3.46 -6.61
C GLY A 93 -15.52 -3.84 -5.82
N ASP A 94 -15.17 -3.20 -4.70
CA ASP A 94 -14.12 -3.69 -3.79
C ASP A 94 -14.68 -4.78 -2.86
N ASP A 95 -14.50 -6.04 -3.23
CA ASP A 95 -15.02 -7.18 -2.45
C ASP A 95 -14.19 -7.43 -1.17
N LEU A 96 -12.86 -7.48 -1.32
CA LEU A 96 -11.93 -7.77 -0.23
C LEU A 96 -10.75 -6.79 -0.24
N THR A 97 -10.30 -6.38 0.94
CA THR A 97 -9.12 -5.52 1.10
C THR A 97 -8.25 -6.01 2.25
N ASN A 98 -6.98 -6.27 1.95
CA ASN A 98 -5.96 -6.60 2.94
C ASN A 98 -5.07 -5.40 3.22
N LEU A 99 -4.69 -5.20 4.47
CA LEU A 99 -3.75 -4.16 4.90
C LEU A 99 -2.46 -4.84 5.41
N ILE A 100 -1.33 -4.42 4.87
CA ILE A 100 0.00 -4.89 5.28
C ILE A 100 0.77 -3.68 5.79
N ASP A 101 0.99 -3.63 7.11
CA ASP A 101 1.83 -2.63 7.75
C ASP A 101 3.25 -3.17 7.98
N ARG A 102 4.24 -2.58 7.32
CA ARG A 102 5.66 -2.94 7.49
C ARG A 102 6.24 -2.48 8.84
N ASN A 103 5.52 -1.69 9.62
CA ASN A 103 5.93 -1.23 10.95
C ASN A 103 5.18 -1.88 12.12
N ALA A 104 4.26 -2.81 11.84
CA ALA A 104 3.57 -3.52 12.90
C ALA A 104 4.56 -4.35 13.72
N LYS A 105 4.52 -4.21 15.06
CA LYS A 105 5.27 -5.08 15.96
C LYS A 105 4.59 -6.46 16.01
N THR A 106 5.33 -7.51 15.74
CA THR A 106 4.87 -8.90 15.88
C THR A 106 5.61 -9.56 17.03
N GLY A 107 4.91 -9.82 18.15
CA GLY A 107 5.46 -10.46 19.35
C GLY A 107 4.42 -10.56 20.48
N MET A 108 4.77 -11.27 21.56
CA MET A 108 3.96 -11.42 22.78
C MET A 108 3.74 -10.09 23.54
N ASP A 109 4.35 -8.99 23.12
CA ASP A 109 4.19 -7.64 23.70
C ASP A 109 2.85 -6.97 23.31
N ASN A 110 1.98 -7.70 22.61
CA ASN A 110 0.61 -7.31 22.32
C ASN A 110 -0.32 -8.05 23.30
N ILE A 111 -0.27 -7.70 24.59
CA ILE A 111 -1.28 -8.07 25.61
C ILE A 111 -2.00 -6.79 26.04
#